data_AF-A0A507BCU2-F1
#
_entry.id   AF-A0A507BCU2-F1
#
_cell.length_a   1.000
_cell.length_b   1.000
_cell.length_c   1.000
_cell.angle_alpha   90.00
_cell.angle_beta   90.00
_cell.angle_gamma   90.00
#
_symmetry.space_group_name_H-M   'P 1'
#
loop_
_entity.id
_entity.type
_entity.pdbx_description
1 polymer ?
#
loop_
_entity_poly.entity_id
_entity_poly.type
_entity_poly.pdbx_seq_one_letter_code
_entity_poly.pdbx_strand_id
1 'polypeptide(L)'
;MSETYVVPLKVTNNCGETLWPGIATQHGVGPGTGGFVLDPGRTVGFNVSWDWQGRLWGRTNCSFNDDGSGPANLNGVDGNGAACTTGDCFGKLDCEFTGATPCTLAEFNLWGGVEGRQTFYDISLVDGYNLPLGVVYLPAPNTSFIPPNLVNAACIATRGGYLAEPPRRSGTVYGNSSFPVPWESRVRDADVARWCPWDLQSRPPTKPGDGVFPYPDDDIERPVFDPCRSACAAHGRPEDCCTGAYADADRCTPSLYSRAAKRVCPDAYSFAFDDQTSTFIIPSGGGWEVVFCPRGRSTNILRTFGDQLRALAASGAVSRDALARELGNLTYIEEHSTSGGTATAAPVSVARVVGLAVVLGLLLLTW
;
A
#
# COMPACT_ATOMS: atom_id res chain seq x y z
N MET A 1 -17.85 24.79 22.01
CA MET A 1 -17.76 23.32 21.90
C MET A 1 -17.69 23.03 20.42
N SER A 2 -16.48 22.93 19.85
CA SER A 2 -16.32 22.61 18.43
C SER A 2 -16.73 21.16 18.22
N GLU A 3 -17.60 20.89 17.26
CA GLU A 3 -17.75 19.53 16.73
C GLU A 3 -16.35 19.05 16.33
N THR A 4 -15.84 18.03 17.01
CA THR A 4 -14.62 17.33 16.60
C THR A 4 -14.92 16.73 15.22
N TYR A 5 -14.35 17.31 14.17
CA TYR A 5 -14.48 16.76 12.82
C TYR A 5 -13.81 15.39 12.79
N VAL A 6 -14.62 14.35 12.74
CA VAL A 6 -14.17 12.95 12.71
C VAL A 6 -14.18 12.44 11.28
N VAL A 7 -13.16 11.66 10.93
CA VAL A 7 -13.00 11.01 9.64
C VAL A 7 -13.33 9.52 9.81
N PRO A 8 -14.31 8.98 9.08
CA PRO A 8 -14.62 7.55 9.11
C PRO A 8 -13.45 6.73 8.60
N LEU A 9 -13.07 5.69 9.35
CA LEU A 9 -12.08 4.68 8.94
C LEU A 9 -12.72 3.29 9.04
N LYS A 10 -12.83 2.58 7.92
CA LYS A 10 -13.35 1.21 7.87
C LYS A 10 -12.23 0.24 7.56
N VAL A 11 -12.37 -0.98 8.07
CA VAL A 11 -11.44 -2.08 7.83
C VAL A 11 -12.23 -3.32 7.48
N THR A 12 -11.96 -3.87 6.30
CA THR A 12 -12.70 -5.01 5.74
C THR A 12 -11.75 -6.17 5.49
N ASN A 13 -12.16 -7.37 5.93
CA ASN A 13 -11.45 -8.61 5.63
C ASN A 13 -12.20 -9.39 4.53
N ASN A 14 -11.68 -9.37 3.31
CA ASN A 14 -12.16 -10.24 2.22
C ASN A 14 -11.30 -11.50 2.06
N CYS A 15 -10.35 -11.74 2.96
CA CYS A 15 -9.57 -12.96 2.97
C CYS A 15 -10.43 -14.15 3.41
N GLY A 16 -10.01 -15.37 3.05
CA GLY A 16 -10.69 -16.59 3.50
C GLY A 16 -10.46 -16.95 4.96
N GLU A 17 -9.49 -16.29 5.61
CA GLU A 17 -9.02 -16.56 6.96
C GLU A 17 -9.25 -15.36 7.87
N THR A 18 -9.34 -15.61 9.19
CA THR A 18 -9.37 -14.55 10.19
C THR A 18 -8.04 -13.78 10.18
N LEU A 19 -8.13 -12.46 10.25
CA LEU A 19 -6.99 -11.56 10.35
C LEU A 19 -7.00 -10.83 11.69
N TRP A 20 -5.85 -10.28 12.05
CA TRP A 20 -5.72 -9.37 13.17
C TRP A 20 -5.17 -8.04 12.67
N PRO A 21 -5.99 -7.11 12.18
CA PRO A 21 -5.48 -5.81 11.77
C PRO A 21 -4.74 -5.10 12.92
N GLY A 22 -3.64 -4.44 12.59
CA GLY A 22 -2.91 -3.53 13.46
C GLY A 22 -3.09 -2.10 12.96
N ILE A 23 -3.17 -1.15 13.90
CA ILE A 23 -3.28 0.27 13.64
C ILE A 23 -2.27 0.98 14.53
N ALA A 24 -1.40 1.80 13.94
CA ALA A 24 -0.53 2.69 14.68
C ALA A 24 -0.88 4.13 14.34
N THR A 25 -0.96 4.97 15.37
CA THR A 25 -1.23 6.41 15.22
C THR A 25 0.05 7.18 15.51
N GLN A 26 0.57 7.90 14.53
CA GLN A 26 1.73 8.77 14.66
C GLN A 26 1.34 10.20 15.08
N HIS A 27 0.18 10.68 14.64
CA HIS A 27 -0.31 12.02 14.95
C HIS A 27 -1.85 12.06 15.01
N GLY A 28 -2.41 13.03 15.72
CA GLY A 28 -3.86 13.18 15.90
C GLY A 28 -4.44 12.18 16.89
N VAL A 29 -5.74 11.92 16.78
CA VAL A 29 -6.49 10.97 17.60
C VAL A 29 -6.86 9.76 16.74
N GLY A 30 -6.30 8.60 17.12
CA GLY A 30 -6.58 7.32 16.46
C GLY A 30 -7.93 6.71 16.85
N PRO A 31 -8.21 5.48 16.37
CA PRO A 31 -9.53 4.85 16.51
C PRO A 31 -9.85 4.32 17.91
N GLY A 32 -8.99 4.56 18.91
CA GLY A 32 -9.14 4.05 20.28
C GLY A 32 -8.71 2.59 20.47
N THR A 33 -8.12 1.98 19.44
CA THR A 33 -7.50 0.65 19.48
C THR A 33 -6.34 0.61 18.48
N GLY A 34 -5.28 -0.08 18.82
CA GLY A 34 -4.14 -0.40 17.96
C GLY A 34 -4.23 -1.77 17.31
N GLY A 35 -5.27 -2.56 17.60
CA GLY A 35 -5.51 -3.81 16.88
C GLY A 35 -6.67 -4.63 17.41
N PHE A 36 -7.22 -5.47 16.55
CA PHE A 36 -8.45 -6.21 16.80
C PHE A 36 -8.51 -7.47 15.95
N VAL A 37 -9.42 -8.39 16.27
CA VAL A 37 -9.71 -9.59 15.46
C VAL A 37 -10.73 -9.24 14.38
N LEU A 38 -10.54 -9.72 13.16
CA LEU A 38 -11.42 -9.47 12.04
C LEU A 38 -11.67 -10.75 11.24
N ASP A 39 -12.85 -11.34 11.43
CA ASP A 39 -13.25 -12.58 10.74
C ASP A 39 -13.50 -12.37 9.22
N PRO A 40 -13.44 -13.45 8.42
CA PRO A 40 -13.74 -13.41 6.99
C PRO A 40 -15.09 -12.75 6.67
N GLY A 41 -15.08 -11.85 5.71
CA GLY A 41 -16.27 -11.13 5.22
C GLY A 41 -16.79 -10.04 6.18
N ARG A 42 -16.08 -9.75 7.28
CA ARG A 42 -16.47 -8.70 8.23
C ARG A 42 -15.85 -7.36 7.88
N THR A 43 -16.59 -6.31 8.21
CA THR A 43 -16.15 -4.92 8.19
C THR A 43 -16.34 -4.33 9.58
N VAL A 44 -15.32 -3.65 10.09
CA VAL A 44 -15.38 -2.86 11.33
C VAL A 44 -15.16 -1.39 10.98
N GLY A 45 -15.93 -0.51 11.60
CA GLY A 45 -15.84 0.93 11.40
C GLY A 45 -15.38 1.64 12.66
N PHE A 46 -14.50 2.62 12.47
CA PHE A 46 -13.94 3.50 13.48
C PHE A 46 -14.03 4.96 13.01
N ASN A 47 -13.64 5.86 13.91
CA ASN A 47 -13.45 7.27 13.61
C ASN A 47 -12.05 7.69 14.06
N VAL A 48 -11.37 8.48 13.24
CA VAL A 48 -10.11 9.15 13.58
C VAL A 48 -10.29 10.66 13.51
N SER A 49 -9.38 11.44 14.07
CA SER A 49 -9.42 12.90 13.91
C SER A 49 -9.07 13.32 12.48
N TRP A 50 -9.54 14.50 12.09
CA TRP A 50 -9.25 15.11 10.78
C TRP A 50 -7.76 15.34 10.49
N ASP A 51 -6.91 15.38 11.53
CA ASP A 51 -5.46 15.53 11.48
C ASP A 51 -4.69 14.23 11.75
N TRP A 52 -5.39 13.09 11.70
CA TRP A 52 -4.79 11.79 11.94
C TRP A 52 -3.70 11.48 10.91
N GLN A 53 -2.56 11.01 11.43
CA GLN A 53 -1.50 10.39 10.64
C GLN A 53 -1.23 9.02 11.23
N GLY A 54 -1.21 8.03 10.36
CA GLY A 54 -1.49 6.67 10.75
C GLY A 54 -1.01 5.64 9.75
N ARG A 55 -0.81 4.42 10.24
CA ARG A 55 -0.65 3.25 9.37
C ARG A 55 -1.51 2.08 9.83
N LEU A 56 -1.96 1.29 8.87
CA LEU A 56 -2.79 0.11 9.08
C LEU A 56 -2.24 -1.07 8.29
N TRP A 57 -2.19 -2.24 8.92
CA TRP A 57 -1.70 -3.46 8.28
C TRP A 57 -2.45 -4.69 8.78
N GLY A 58 -2.27 -5.82 8.10
CA GLY A 58 -2.90 -7.08 8.48
C GLY A 58 -1.88 -8.04 9.08
N ARG A 59 -2.24 -8.66 10.21
CA ARG A 59 -1.46 -9.74 10.83
C ARG A 59 -2.12 -11.08 10.57
N THR A 60 -1.29 -12.11 10.38
CA THR A 60 -1.75 -13.45 10.00
C THR A 60 -1.33 -14.49 11.03
N ASN A 61 -2.17 -15.53 11.16
CA ASN A 61 -1.93 -16.69 12.01
C ASN A 61 -1.47 -16.30 13.42
N CYS A 62 -2.31 -15.51 14.10
CA CYS A 62 -2.03 -15.00 15.43
C CYS A 62 -2.69 -15.85 16.52
N SER A 63 -2.06 -15.89 17.70
CA SER A 63 -2.68 -16.44 18.91
C SER A 63 -2.27 -15.60 20.12
N PHE A 64 -3.25 -15.04 20.81
CA PHE A 64 -3.07 -14.16 21.97
C PHE A 64 -3.62 -14.80 23.24
N ASN A 65 -3.09 -14.41 24.40
CA ASN A 65 -3.72 -14.68 25.68
C ASN A 65 -5.08 -13.94 25.80
N ASP A 66 -5.88 -14.31 26.81
CA ASP A 66 -7.27 -13.84 26.95
C ASP A 66 -7.43 -12.32 26.99
N ASP A 67 -6.44 -11.59 27.52
CA ASP A 67 -6.44 -10.13 27.62
C ASP A 67 -5.73 -9.43 26.45
N GLY A 68 -5.15 -10.19 25.50
CA GLY A 68 -4.45 -9.65 24.34
C GLY A 68 -3.11 -8.97 24.63
N SER A 69 -2.58 -9.09 25.86
CA SER A 69 -1.33 -8.46 26.27
C SER A 69 -0.07 -9.20 25.79
N GLY A 70 -0.21 -10.43 25.30
CA GLY A 70 0.90 -11.26 24.83
C GLY A 70 0.46 -12.47 24.03
N PRO A 71 1.40 -13.29 23.53
CA PRO A 71 1.09 -14.49 22.79
C PRO A 71 0.44 -15.56 23.69
N ALA A 72 -0.43 -16.37 23.11
CA ALA A 72 -1.00 -17.52 23.80
C ALA A 72 0.08 -18.59 24.08
N ASN A 73 -0.08 -19.34 25.18
CA ASN A 73 0.74 -20.53 25.46
C ASN A 73 0.52 -21.67 24.45
N LEU A 74 -0.48 -21.55 23.57
CA LEU A 74 -0.81 -22.54 22.54
C LEU A 74 0.31 -22.72 21.50
N ASN A 75 1.16 -21.71 21.30
CA ASN A 75 2.27 -21.76 20.35
C ASN A 75 3.60 -22.24 20.99
N GLY A 76 3.60 -22.67 22.26
CA GLY A 76 4.81 -23.13 22.96
C GLY A 76 5.82 -22.01 23.23
N VAL A 77 5.35 -20.75 23.24
CA VAL A 77 6.18 -19.56 23.44
C VAL A 77 6.11 -19.00 24.85
N ASP A 78 5.38 -19.64 25.77
CA ASP A 78 5.25 -19.29 27.20
C ASP A 78 5.04 -17.79 27.47
N GLY A 79 4.20 -17.13 26.66
CA GLY A 79 3.92 -15.69 26.77
C GLY A 79 5.02 -14.75 26.26
N ASN A 80 6.07 -15.26 25.60
CA ASN A 80 7.19 -14.46 25.08
C ASN A 80 7.26 -14.47 23.54
N GLY A 81 7.79 -13.39 22.95
CA GLY A 81 8.03 -13.31 21.50
C GLY A 81 6.79 -12.92 20.69
N ALA A 82 6.75 -13.36 19.43
CA ALA A 82 5.69 -12.99 18.50
C ALA A 82 4.41 -13.80 18.73
N ALA A 83 3.27 -13.12 18.68
CA ALA A 83 1.95 -13.75 18.69
C ALA A 83 1.47 -14.12 17.28
N CYS A 84 1.94 -13.38 16.27
CA CYS A 84 1.58 -13.53 14.86
C CYS A 84 2.74 -14.04 14.01
N THR A 85 2.42 -14.72 12.91
CA THR A 85 3.43 -15.18 11.95
C THR A 85 3.98 -14.04 11.07
N THR A 86 3.16 -13.05 10.73
CA THR A 86 3.56 -11.87 9.95
C THR A 86 2.94 -10.61 10.53
N GLY A 87 3.63 -9.47 10.44
CA GLY A 87 3.12 -8.17 10.90
C GLY A 87 2.98 -8.06 12.41
N ASP A 88 3.55 -8.98 13.19
CA ASP A 88 3.47 -8.98 14.64
C ASP A 88 3.93 -7.64 15.24
N CYS A 89 3.27 -7.16 16.28
CA CYS A 89 3.62 -5.90 16.93
C CYS A 89 4.01 -6.13 18.40
N PHE A 90 5.11 -6.86 18.59
CA PHE A 90 5.67 -7.24 19.90
C PHE A 90 4.73 -8.14 20.72
N GLY A 91 4.02 -9.05 20.06
CA GLY A 91 3.16 -10.05 20.68
C GLY A 91 1.84 -9.52 21.25
N LYS A 92 1.55 -8.21 21.12
CA LYS A 92 0.32 -7.60 21.62
C LYS A 92 -0.78 -7.57 20.59
N LEU A 93 -2.03 -7.73 21.01
CA LEU A 93 -3.19 -7.51 20.15
C LEU A 93 -3.32 -6.03 19.81
N ASP A 94 -3.22 -5.17 20.83
CA ASP A 94 -3.28 -3.72 20.74
C ASP A 94 -1.88 -3.16 20.42
N CYS A 95 -1.65 -2.84 19.15
CA CYS A 95 -0.33 -2.40 18.68
C CYS A 95 -0.03 -0.94 19.07
N GLU A 96 1.15 -0.71 19.62
CA GLU A 96 1.66 0.64 19.91
C GLU A 96 2.58 1.17 18.80
N PHE A 97 3.16 0.26 18.01
CA PHE A 97 4.14 0.54 16.95
C PHE A 97 3.78 -0.22 15.67
N THR A 98 4.53 0.03 14.60
CA THR A 98 4.39 -0.69 13.33
C THR A 98 4.61 -2.20 13.50
N GLY A 99 4.05 -2.98 12.57
CA GLY A 99 4.22 -4.43 12.52
C GLY A 99 5.61 -4.85 12.03
N ALA A 100 6.08 -5.99 12.53
CA ALA A 100 7.32 -6.61 12.10
C ALA A 100 7.26 -7.01 10.61
N THR A 101 8.36 -6.76 9.91
CA THR A 101 8.51 -7.05 8.48
C THR A 101 8.58 -8.57 8.22
N PRO A 102 8.06 -9.07 7.09
CA PRO A 102 7.40 -8.31 6.02
C PRO A 102 5.97 -7.88 6.36
N CYS A 103 5.63 -6.64 5.99
CA CYS A 103 4.34 -6.04 6.31
C CYS A 103 3.86 -5.10 5.18
N THR A 104 2.74 -5.43 4.54
CA THR A 104 2.06 -4.51 3.60
C THR A 104 1.34 -3.42 4.39
N LEU A 105 1.64 -2.16 4.14
CA LEU A 105 1.07 -1.03 4.88
C LEU A 105 0.06 -0.25 4.04
N ALA A 106 -1.00 0.23 4.68
CA ALA A 106 -1.78 1.38 4.23
C ALA A 106 -1.39 2.58 5.09
N GLU A 107 -0.91 3.65 4.47
CA GLU A 107 -0.39 4.82 5.17
C GLU A 107 -1.26 6.04 4.87
N PHE A 108 -1.45 6.89 5.89
CA PHE A 108 -2.31 8.07 5.80
C PHE A 108 -1.67 9.26 6.51
N ASN A 109 -1.73 10.41 5.86
CA ASN A 109 -1.60 11.72 6.47
C ASN A 109 -2.78 12.59 6.02
N LEU A 110 -3.78 12.73 6.90
CA LEU A 110 -5.04 13.41 6.57
C LEU A 110 -4.94 14.95 6.58
N TRP A 111 -3.84 15.48 7.14
CA TRP A 111 -3.54 16.90 7.29
C TRP A 111 -2.16 17.23 6.71
N GLY A 112 -2.01 16.98 5.42
CA GLY A 112 -0.79 17.31 4.68
C GLY A 112 -0.96 18.53 3.78
N GLY A 113 0.15 18.87 3.11
CA GLY A 113 0.16 19.83 2.03
C GLY A 113 0.05 21.28 2.49
N VAL A 114 -0.26 22.17 1.54
CA VAL A 114 -0.36 23.61 1.81
C VAL A 114 -1.58 23.88 2.70
N GLU A 115 -1.36 24.57 3.82
CA GLU A 115 -2.39 24.88 4.84
C GLU A 115 -3.09 23.65 5.46
N GLY A 116 -2.54 22.44 5.26
CA GLY A 116 -3.13 21.22 5.82
C GLY A 116 -4.49 20.85 5.19
N ARG A 117 -4.65 21.14 3.89
CA ARG A 117 -5.90 20.91 3.14
C ARG A 117 -5.83 19.72 2.18
N GLN A 118 -4.79 18.91 2.28
CA GLN A 118 -4.61 17.73 1.46
C GLN A 118 -4.49 16.48 2.32
N THR A 119 -5.02 15.38 1.82
CA THR A 119 -4.75 14.04 2.32
C THR A 119 -3.73 13.36 1.42
N PHE A 120 -2.70 12.82 2.06
CA PHE A 120 -1.71 11.95 1.46
C PHE A 120 -2.01 10.53 1.93
N TYR A 121 -2.02 9.59 1.00
CA TYR A 121 -2.17 8.19 1.34
C TYR A 121 -1.50 7.32 0.29
N ASP A 122 -1.17 6.11 0.70
CA ASP A 122 -0.53 5.15 -0.17
C ASP A 122 -0.66 3.72 0.37
N ILE A 123 -0.30 2.78 -0.50
CA ILE A 123 0.00 1.41 -0.12
C ILE A 123 1.52 1.27 -0.20
N SER A 124 2.13 0.76 0.85
CA SER A 124 3.59 0.69 0.95
C SER A 124 4.08 -0.73 1.14
N LEU A 125 5.06 -1.09 0.28
CA LEU A 125 5.82 -2.33 0.31
C LEU A 125 7.28 -2.09 0.73
N VAL A 126 7.58 -0.91 1.28
CA VAL A 126 8.90 -0.56 1.83
C VAL A 126 9.30 -1.55 2.93
N ASP A 127 8.32 -1.95 3.73
CA ASP A 127 8.46 -2.92 4.82
C ASP A 127 8.18 -4.37 4.38
N GLY A 128 8.08 -4.62 3.08
CA GLY A 128 7.80 -5.94 2.54
C GLY A 128 6.32 -6.12 2.15
N TYR A 129 5.96 -7.36 1.87
CA TYR A 129 4.62 -7.75 1.45
C TYR A 129 4.18 -9.02 2.18
N ASN A 130 3.03 -8.99 2.84
CA ASN A 130 2.45 -10.16 3.50
C ASN A 130 0.97 -10.39 3.19
N LEU A 131 0.24 -9.35 2.79
CA LEU A 131 -1.17 -9.48 2.40
C LEU A 131 -1.49 -8.54 1.23
N PRO A 132 -2.38 -8.96 0.32
CA PRO A 132 -3.00 -8.04 -0.64
C PRO A 132 -3.86 -7.01 0.10
N LEU A 133 -3.76 -5.75 -0.32
CA LEU A 133 -4.35 -4.61 0.38
C LEU A 133 -4.92 -3.62 -0.64
N GLY A 134 -6.06 -3.02 -0.30
CA GLY A 134 -6.67 -1.93 -1.06
C GLY A 134 -7.05 -0.77 -0.14
N VAL A 135 -7.01 0.44 -0.68
CA VAL A 135 -7.42 1.67 0.00
C VAL A 135 -8.52 2.32 -0.82
N VAL A 136 -9.67 2.55 -0.19
CA VAL A 136 -10.89 3.05 -0.82
C VAL A 136 -11.30 4.36 -0.17
N TYR A 137 -11.48 5.39 -0.98
CA TYR A 137 -12.02 6.67 -0.54
C TYR A 137 -13.53 6.57 -0.32
N LEU A 138 -14.00 7.10 0.82
CA LEU A 138 -15.40 7.22 1.20
C LEU A 138 -15.82 8.69 1.09
N PRO A 139 -16.56 9.09 0.04
CA PRO A 139 -16.98 10.48 -0.11
C PRO A 139 -17.86 10.96 1.05
N ALA A 140 -17.66 12.20 1.51
CA ALA A 140 -18.54 12.85 2.46
C ALA A 140 -19.42 13.92 1.79
N PRO A 141 -20.62 14.25 2.32
CA PRO A 141 -21.55 15.20 1.70
C PRO A 141 -20.95 16.59 1.38
N ASN A 142 -19.95 17.04 2.14
CA ASN A 142 -19.32 18.35 1.98
C ASN A 142 -17.97 18.29 1.24
N THR A 143 -17.70 17.21 0.50
CA THR A 143 -16.48 17.06 -0.31
C THR A 143 -16.77 17.22 -1.79
N SER A 144 -15.76 17.67 -2.54
CA SER A 144 -15.82 17.66 -4.00
C SER A 144 -15.99 16.21 -4.50
N PHE A 145 -16.77 16.03 -5.55
CA PHE A 145 -16.90 14.72 -6.18
C PHE A 145 -15.56 14.28 -6.77
N ILE A 146 -15.06 13.15 -6.31
CA ILE A 146 -13.84 12.51 -6.82
C ILE A 146 -14.24 11.12 -7.34
N PRO A 147 -14.04 10.82 -8.64
CA PRO A 147 -14.35 9.52 -9.20
C PRO A 147 -13.56 8.40 -8.52
N PRO A 148 -14.19 7.25 -8.25
CA PRO A 148 -13.55 6.17 -7.49
C PRO A 148 -12.33 5.57 -8.21
N ASN A 149 -12.34 5.52 -9.55
CA ASN A 149 -11.21 5.03 -10.34
C ASN A 149 -9.98 5.96 -10.36
N LEU A 150 -10.12 7.17 -9.81
CA LEU A 150 -9.03 8.12 -9.67
C LEU A 150 -8.28 7.94 -8.34
N VAL A 151 -8.90 7.30 -7.34
CA VAL A 151 -8.40 7.32 -5.96
C VAL A 151 -8.35 5.96 -5.27
N ASN A 152 -9.16 5.00 -5.69
CA ASN A 152 -9.20 3.70 -5.02
C ASN A 152 -8.08 2.81 -5.53
N ALA A 153 -7.03 2.66 -4.72
CA ALA A 153 -5.83 1.91 -5.06
C ALA A 153 -5.87 0.48 -4.52
N ALA A 154 -5.20 -0.45 -5.21
CA ALA A 154 -5.02 -1.82 -4.73
C ALA A 154 -3.65 -2.38 -5.12
N CYS A 155 -3.08 -3.19 -4.22
CA CYS A 155 -1.90 -4.00 -4.45
C CYS A 155 -2.24 -5.47 -4.21
N ILE A 156 -2.25 -6.26 -5.29
CA ILE A 156 -2.54 -7.69 -5.29
C ILE A 156 -1.33 -8.42 -5.88
N ALA A 157 -0.41 -8.80 -5.00
CA ALA A 157 0.82 -9.52 -5.31
C ALA A 157 0.82 -10.94 -4.70
N THR A 158 -0.37 -11.49 -4.43
CA THR A 158 -0.61 -12.86 -3.97
C THR A 158 -1.48 -13.60 -4.98
N ARG A 159 -1.09 -14.84 -5.32
CA ARG A 159 -1.90 -15.76 -6.13
C ARG A 159 -2.99 -16.39 -5.24
N GLY A 160 -4.20 -16.61 -5.78
CA GLY A 160 -5.24 -17.37 -5.08
C GLY A 160 -6.62 -16.72 -5.08
N GLY A 161 -7.25 -16.57 -6.25
CA GLY A 161 -8.66 -16.16 -6.38
C GLY A 161 -8.94 -14.66 -6.24
N TYR A 162 -7.94 -13.87 -5.83
CA TYR A 162 -8.06 -12.41 -5.79
C TYR A 162 -7.69 -11.76 -7.12
N LEU A 163 -6.73 -12.33 -7.87
CA LEU A 163 -6.28 -11.82 -9.15
C LEU A 163 -7.28 -12.16 -10.27
N ALA A 164 -7.79 -11.15 -10.96
CA ALA A 164 -8.59 -11.35 -12.18
C ALA A 164 -7.69 -11.73 -13.36
N GLU A 165 -8.12 -12.70 -14.18
CA GLU A 165 -7.36 -13.17 -15.34
C GLU A 165 -7.04 -12.04 -16.35
N PRO A 166 -5.79 -11.95 -16.84
CA PRO A 166 -5.45 -11.09 -17.97
C PRO A 166 -6.23 -11.51 -19.24
N PRO A 167 -6.49 -10.60 -20.20
CA PRO A 167 -5.83 -9.30 -20.42
C PRO A 167 -6.63 -8.10 -19.93
N ARG A 168 -7.56 -8.24 -18.96
CA ARG A 168 -8.38 -7.10 -18.50
C ARG A 168 -7.48 -5.94 -18.06
N ARG A 169 -7.55 -4.83 -18.80
CA ARG A 169 -6.79 -3.60 -18.58
C ARG A 169 -7.49 -2.63 -17.65
N SER A 170 -8.79 -2.82 -17.51
CA SER A 170 -9.63 -2.05 -16.60
C SER A 170 -10.71 -2.95 -16.01
N GLY A 171 -11.25 -2.52 -14.87
CA GLY A 171 -12.32 -3.24 -14.20
C GLY A 171 -13.19 -2.36 -13.33
N THR A 172 -14.25 -2.94 -12.79
CA THR A 172 -15.25 -2.19 -12.00
C THR A 172 -15.10 -2.38 -10.50
N VAL A 173 -14.20 -3.27 -10.06
CA VAL A 173 -13.94 -3.45 -8.63
C VAL A 173 -13.26 -2.19 -8.10
N TYR A 174 -13.83 -1.61 -7.05
CA TYR A 174 -13.48 -0.29 -6.49
C TYR A 174 -13.69 0.88 -7.46
N GLY A 175 -14.47 0.69 -8.53
CA GLY A 175 -14.95 1.73 -9.42
C GLY A 175 -16.42 1.48 -9.76
N ASN A 176 -16.79 1.71 -11.02
CA ASN A 176 -18.08 1.28 -11.58
C ASN A 176 -18.01 1.32 -13.11
N SER A 177 -19.12 1.03 -13.80
CA SER A 177 -19.18 1.07 -15.27
C SER A 177 -18.94 2.46 -15.86
N SER A 178 -19.25 3.53 -15.13
CA SER A 178 -19.00 4.91 -15.56
C SER A 178 -17.57 5.36 -15.29
N PHE A 179 -16.92 4.74 -14.31
CA PHE A 179 -15.57 5.05 -13.85
C PHE A 179 -14.80 3.74 -13.64
N PRO A 180 -14.37 3.08 -14.74
CA PRO A 180 -13.63 1.83 -14.66
C PRO A 180 -12.19 2.10 -14.16
N VAL A 181 -11.72 1.25 -13.27
CA VAL A 181 -10.40 1.33 -12.62
C VAL A 181 -9.31 0.84 -13.57
N PRO A 182 -8.23 1.61 -13.81
CA PRO A 182 -7.08 1.12 -14.56
C PRO A 182 -6.34 0.06 -13.75
N TRP A 183 -6.18 -1.12 -14.35
CA TRP A 183 -5.47 -2.25 -13.77
C TRP A 183 -4.11 -2.44 -14.44
N GLU A 184 -3.15 -2.99 -13.70
CA GLU A 184 -1.99 -3.61 -14.32
C GLU A 184 -2.48 -4.72 -15.26
N SER A 185 -2.03 -4.73 -16.52
CA SER A 185 -2.58 -5.59 -17.57
C SER A 185 -1.68 -6.77 -17.96
N ARG A 186 -0.39 -6.78 -17.59
CA ARG A 186 0.65 -7.68 -18.09
C ARG A 186 0.98 -8.86 -17.16
N VAL A 187 0.89 -8.68 -15.85
CA VAL A 187 1.35 -9.67 -14.86
C VAL A 187 0.38 -10.83 -14.70
N ARG A 188 0.76 -12.04 -15.12
CA ARG A 188 -0.09 -13.24 -14.96
C ARG A 188 0.03 -13.82 -13.56
N ASP A 189 -0.87 -14.74 -13.21
CA ASP A 189 -0.81 -15.53 -11.97
C ASP A 189 0.55 -16.18 -11.72
N ALA A 190 1.18 -16.72 -12.78
CA ALA A 190 2.50 -17.33 -12.71
C ALA A 190 3.64 -16.32 -12.46
N ASP A 191 3.43 -15.05 -12.84
CA ASP A 191 4.38 -13.97 -12.59
C ASP A 191 4.21 -13.47 -11.13
N VAL A 192 2.98 -13.39 -10.62
CA VAL A 192 2.68 -13.11 -9.20
C VAL A 192 3.24 -14.20 -8.28
N ALA A 193 3.16 -15.48 -8.65
CA ALA A 193 3.73 -16.55 -7.82
C ALA A 193 5.27 -16.49 -7.68
N ARG A 194 5.96 -15.69 -8.53
CA ARG A 194 7.42 -15.69 -8.64
C ARG A 194 8.05 -14.30 -8.54
N TRP A 195 7.28 -13.27 -8.23
CA TRP A 195 7.79 -11.88 -8.24
C TRP A 195 8.79 -11.63 -7.10
N CYS A 196 8.59 -12.27 -5.94
CA CYS A 196 9.45 -12.09 -4.79
C CYS A 196 10.82 -12.75 -5.02
N PRO A 197 11.94 -12.01 -4.92
CA PRO A 197 13.27 -12.62 -4.95
C PRO A 197 13.42 -13.75 -3.93
N TRP A 198 14.13 -14.80 -4.32
CA TRP A 198 14.18 -16.05 -3.57
C TRP A 198 14.79 -15.91 -2.17
N ASP A 199 15.78 -15.03 -2.02
CA ASP A 199 16.49 -14.73 -0.77
C ASP A 199 15.71 -13.80 0.17
N LEU A 200 14.60 -13.23 -0.34
CA LEU A 200 13.72 -12.34 0.42
C LEU A 200 12.41 -13.02 0.84
N GLN A 201 12.18 -14.24 0.39
CA GLN A 201 11.06 -15.09 0.82
C GLN A 201 11.19 -15.44 2.30
N SER A 202 10.09 -15.37 3.05
CA SER A 202 10.10 -15.69 4.49
C SER A 202 10.28 -17.19 4.73
N ARG A 203 9.92 -18.04 3.76
CA ARG A 203 10.09 -19.49 3.76
C ARG A 203 10.70 -19.93 2.43
N PRO A 204 11.98 -19.61 2.19
CA PRO A 204 12.61 -19.90 0.91
C PRO A 204 12.58 -21.41 0.61
N PRO A 205 12.34 -21.82 -0.65
CA PRO A 205 12.31 -23.23 -1.00
C PRO A 205 13.67 -23.89 -0.76
N THR A 206 13.66 -25.19 -0.48
CA THR A 206 14.90 -25.95 -0.28
C THR A 206 15.74 -25.96 -1.55
N LYS A 207 17.02 -25.65 -1.42
CA LYS A 207 17.98 -25.58 -2.53
C LYS A 207 18.15 -26.95 -3.21
N PRO A 208 18.10 -27.05 -4.55
CA PRO A 208 18.51 -28.25 -5.28
C PRO A 208 20.05 -28.44 -5.26
N GLY A 209 20.53 -29.66 -5.00
CA GLY A 209 21.91 -30.09 -5.30
C GLY A 209 23.06 -29.57 -4.40
N ASP A 210 24.31 -29.76 -4.87
CA ASP A 210 25.59 -29.60 -4.15
C ASP A 210 26.02 -28.15 -3.86
N GLY A 211 25.08 -27.22 -3.67
CA GLY A 211 25.43 -25.86 -3.27
C GLY A 211 25.75 -24.88 -4.41
N VAL A 212 25.57 -25.25 -5.69
CA VAL A 212 25.66 -24.32 -6.83
C VAL A 212 24.25 -23.84 -7.23
N PHE A 213 24.08 -22.53 -7.43
CA PHE A 213 22.83 -21.93 -7.92
C PHE A 213 22.89 -21.73 -9.45
N PRO A 214 22.05 -22.39 -10.25
CA PRO A 214 21.66 -21.88 -11.55
C PRO A 214 20.74 -20.66 -11.33
N TYR A 215 21.15 -19.48 -11.78
CA TYR A 215 20.25 -18.34 -11.87
C TYR A 215 19.91 -18.07 -13.34
N PRO A 216 18.64 -17.85 -13.71
CA PRO A 216 17.42 -18.04 -12.92
C PRO A 216 16.97 -19.52 -12.88
N ASP A 217 16.74 -20.07 -11.68
CA ASP A 217 16.25 -21.45 -11.50
C ASP A 217 14.72 -21.47 -11.59
N ASP A 218 14.20 -21.74 -12.78
CA ASP A 218 12.76 -21.67 -13.10
C ASP A 218 11.98 -22.93 -12.69
N ASP A 219 12.66 -24.00 -12.24
CA ASP A 219 12.07 -25.32 -11.99
C ASP A 219 11.84 -25.66 -10.50
N ILE A 220 12.13 -24.75 -9.57
CA ILE A 220 11.90 -24.97 -8.13
C ILE A 220 10.44 -24.64 -7.79
N GLU A 221 9.72 -25.62 -7.24
CA GLU A 221 8.36 -25.42 -6.74
C GLU A 221 8.35 -24.42 -5.57
N ARG A 222 7.57 -23.35 -5.70
CA ARG A 222 7.39 -22.31 -4.67
C ARG A 222 6.02 -22.47 -4.02
N PRO A 223 5.88 -22.17 -2.73
CA PRO A 223 4.57 -22.06 -2.12
C PRO A 223 3.72 -21.04 -2.89
N VAL A 224 2.40 -21.28 -2.98
CA VAL A 224 1.44 -20.42 -3.70
C VAL A 224 1.49 -18.98 -3.19
N PHE A 225 1.83 -18.81 -1.91
CA PHE A 225 2.07 -17.54 -1.27
C PHE A 225 3.18 -17.66 -0.21
N ASP A 226 4.17 -16.75 -0.27
CA ASP A 226 5.17 -16.57 0.77
C ASP A 226 5.40 -15.07 0.99
N PRO A 227 5.25 -14.55 2.23
CA PRO A 227 5.55 -13.17 2.54
C PRO A 227 6.97 -12.78 2.10
N CYS A 228 7.07 -11.63 1.45
CA CYS A 228 8.30 -11.15 0.83
C CYS A 228 8.89 -9.99 1.64
N ARG A 229 10.09 -10.16 2.17
CA ARG A 229 10.85 -9.07 2.79
C ARG A 229 11.28 -8.07 1.73
N SER A 230 11.33 -6.80 2.10
CA SER A 230 12.06 -5.82 1.29
C SER A 230 13.57 -6.04 1.42
N ALA A 231 14.34 -5.45 0.51
CA ALA A 231 15.80 -5.49 0.59
C ALA A 231 16.31 -4.89 1.92
N CYS A 232 15.70 -3.78 2.38
CA CYS A 232 16.04 -3.17 3.66
C CYS A 232 15.75 -4.12 4.83
N ALA A 233 14.55 -4.70 4.86
CA ALA A 233 14.15 -5.65 5.91
C ALA A 233 15.04 -6.90 5.96
N ALA A 234 15.59 -7.34 4.82
CA ALA A 234 16.43 -8.53 4.75
C ALA A 234 17.92 -8.26 5.06
N HIS A 235 18.44 -7.08 4.70
CA HIS A 235 19.89 -6.84 4.72
C HIS A 235 20.32 -5.68 5.62
N GLY A 236 19.44 -4.74 5.93
CA GLY A 236 19.73 -3.57 6.75
C GLY A 236 20.82 -2.64 6.18
N ARG A 237 21.12 -2.72 4.88
CA ARG A 237 22.18 -1.94 4.27
C ARG A 237 21.74 -0.49 4.03
N PRO A 238 22.63 0.51 4.18
CA PRO A 238 22.28 1.91 3.95
C PRO A 238 21.67 2.19 2.57
N GLU A 239 22.16 1.51 1.53
CA GLU A 239 21.63 1.62 0.16
C GLU A 239 20.25 1.02 -0.03
N ASP A 240 19.90 -0.03 0.73
CA ASP A 240 18.58 -0.66 0.64
C ASP A 240 17.54 0.08 1.49
N CYS A 241 17.98 0.67 2.60
CA CYS A 241 17.16 1.42 3.55
C CYS A 241 17.15 2.93 3.30
N CYS A 242 17.90 3.41 2.30
CA CYS A 242 18.06 4.83 2.00
C CYS A 242 18.48 5.68 3.20
N THR A 243 19.49 5.24 3.94
CA THR A 243 20.01 5.94 5.13
C THR A 243 21.45 6.42 4.93
N GLY A 244 21.92 7.31 5.81
CA GLY A 244 23.29 7.82 5.79
C GLY A 244 23.65 8.48 4.46
N ALA A 245 24.66 7.94 3.76
CA ALA A 245 25.10 8.47 2.47
C ALA A 245 24.05 8.35 1.34
N TYR A 246 23.04 7.51 1.54
CA TYR A 246 21.92 7.25 0.63
C TYR A 246 20.61 7.88 1.13
N ALA A 247 20.63 8.74 2.15
CA ALA A 247 19.46 9.49 2.61
C ALA A 247 19.07 10.65 1.66
N ASP A 248 19.20 10.42 0.36
CA ASP A 248 18.99 11.38 -0.71
C ASP A 248 18.43 10.66 -1.94
N ALA A 249 17.42 11.26 -2.56
CA ALA A 249 16.68 10.65 -3.67
C ALA A 249 17.53 10.45 -4.94
N ASP A 250 18.59 11.26 -5.14
CA ASP A 250 19.48 11.10 -6.29
C ASP A 250 20.49 9.96 -6.09
N ARG A 251 20.67 9.49 -4.84
CA ARG A 251 21.64 8.47 -4.48
C ARG A 251 21.02 7.12 -4.15
N CYS A 252 19.86 7.09 -3.51
CA CYS A 252 19.19 5.83 -3.23
C CYS A 252 18.46 5.34 -4.49
N THR A 253 18.95 4.25 -5.05
CA THR A 253 18.39 3.69 -6.29
C THR A 253 17.52 2.47 -6.00
N PRO A 254 16.48 2.18 -6.80
CA PRO A 254 15.63 1.03 -6.60
C PRO A 254 16.45 -0.28 -6.57
N SER A 255 16.16 -1.16 -5.60
CA SER A 255 16.77 -2.49 -5.51
C SER A 255 16.15 -3.47 -6.52
N LEU A 256 16.65 -4.72 -6.56
CA LEU A 256 16.00 -5.80 -7.32
C LEU A 256 14.57 -6.04 -6.82
N TYR A 257 14.38 -6.06 -5.50
CA TYR A 257 13.08 -6.15 -4.86
C TYR A 257 12.16 -5.01 -5.31
N SER A 258 12.64 -3.77 -5.23
CA SER A 258 11.81 -2.60 -5.52
C SER A 258 11.30 -2.62 -6.97
N ARG A 259 12.16 -2.97 -7.92
CA ARG A 259 11.76 -3.16 -9.33
C ARG A 259 10.77 -4.31 -9.53
N ALA A 260 10.90 -5.39 -8.75
CA ALA A 260 9.98 -6.53 -8.82
C ALA A 260 8.62 -6.19 -8.21
N ALA A 261 8.60 -5.56 -7.02
CA ALA A 261 7.42 -5.06 -6.33
C ALA A 261 6.63 -4.09 -7.23
N LYS A 262 7.30 -3.15 -7.88
CA LYS A 262 6.65 -2.17 -8.77
C LYS A 262 6.05 -2.78 -10.03
N ARG A 263 6.53 -3.95 -10.45
CA ARG A 263 5.94 -4.70 -11.57
C ARG A 263 4.57 -5.26 -11.20
N VAL A 264 4.43 -5.78 -9.98
CA VAL A 264 3.19 -6.41 -9.51
C VAL A 264 2.23 -5.43 -8.84
N CYS A 265 2.73 -4.35 -8.24
CA CYS A 265 1.94 -3.28 -7.63
C CYS A 265 2.43 -1.90 -8.10
N PRO A 266 2.02 -1.45 -9.30
CA PRO A 266 2.53 -0.20 -9.90
C PRO A 266 2.22 1.08 -9.11
N ASP A 267 1.14 1.11 -8.34
CA ASP A 267 0.75 2.28 -7.54
C ASP A 267 1.28 2.26 -6.10
N ALA A 268 1.95 1.17 -5.67
CA ALA A 268 2.44 1.04 -4.30
C ALA A 268 3.90 1.48 -4.16
N TYR A 269 4.30 2.01 -3.01
CA TYR A 269 5.69 2.31 -2.70
C TYR A 269 6.51 1.02 -2.70
N SER A 270 7.63 1.03 -3.41
CA SER A 270 8.54 -0.12 -3.49
C SER A 270 9.87 0.06 -2.74
N PHE A 271 10.18 1.30 -2.34
CA PHE A 271 11.29 1.72 -1.49
C PHE A 271 11.07 3.17 -1.04
N ALA A 272 11.92 3.68 -0.14
CA ALA A 272 11.74 4.96 0.55
C ALA A 272 11.57 6.19 -0.37
N PHE A 273 12.24 6.27 -1.52
CA PHE A 273 12.18 7.44 -2.41
C PHE A 273 11.30 7.21 -3.66
N ASP A 274 10.30 6.32 -3.59
CA ASP A 274 9.35 6.02 -4.67
C ASP A 274 8.13 6.98 -4.74
N ASP A 275 8.29 8.24 -4.31
CA ASP A 275 7.16 9.16 -4.11
C ASP A 275 6.37 9.44 -5.40
N GLN A 276 7.07 9.78 -6.48
CA GLN A 276 6.46 10.28 -7.72
C GLN A 276 5.49 9.29 -8.39
N THR A 277 5.60 8.00 -8.07
CA THR A 277 4.77 6.96 -8.67
C THR A 277 3.98 6.14 -7.65
N SER A 278 3.90 6.60 -6.40
CA SER A 278 3.29 5.85 -5.31
C SER A 278 2.42 6.66 -4.34
N THR A 279 2.61 7.99 -4.27
CA THR A 279 1.79 8.83 -3.39
C THR A 279 0.50 9.27 -4.07
N PHE A 280 -0.64 9.07 -3.41
CA PHE A 280 -1.88 9.71 -3.79
C PHE A 280 -2.09 10.98 -2.96
N ILE A 281 -2.47 12.06 -3.63
CA ILE A 281 -2.73 13.36 -3.00
C ILE A 281 -4.12 13.82 -3.45
N ILE A 282 -5.02 14.01 -2.49
CA ILE A 282 -6.38 14.50 -2.75
C ILE A 282 -6.74 15.61 -1.75
N PRO A 283 -7.77 16.41 -2.02
CA PRO A 283 -8.29 17.37 -1.04
C PRO A 283 -8.72 16.66 0.24
N SER A 284 -8.45 17.26 1.40
CA SER A 284 -8.89 16.71 2.69
C SER A 284 -10.41 16.60 2.78
N GLY A 285 -10.87 15.61 3.54
CA GLY A 285 -12.27 15.32 3.77
C GLY A 285 -12.62 13.88 3.40
N GLY A 286 -13.88 13.51 3.62
CA GLY A 286 -14.34 12.15 3.36
C GLY A 286 -13.97 11.19 4.49
N GLY A 287 -13.78 9.94 4.12
CA GLY A 287 -13.32 8.86 4.97
C GLY A 287 -12.58 7.81 4.15
N TRP A 288 -12.16 6.74 4.81
CA TRP A 288 -11.30 5.73 4.21
C TRP A 288 -11.78 4.33 4.58
N GLU A 289 -11.59 3.39 3.67
CA GLU A 289 -11.75 1.98 3.92
C GLU A 289 -10.48 1.25 3.47
N VAL A 290 -9.86 0.50 4.38
CA VAL A 290 -8.80 -0.43 4.06
C VAL A 290 -9.39 -1.83 3.89
N VAL A 291 -9.13 -2.44 2.75
CA VAL A 291 -9.66 -3.76 2.41
C VAL A 291 -8.51 -4.75 2.27
N PHE A 292 -8.49 -5.76 3.13
CA PHE A 292 -7.59 -6.91 2.98
C PHE A 292 -8.15 -7.90 1.97
N CYS A 293 -7.27 -8.46 1.16
CA CYS A 293 -7.63 -9.33 0.03
C CYS A 293 -8.67 -8.71 -0.90
N PRO A 294 -8.40 -7.50 -1.44
CA PRO A 294 -9.24 -6.90 -2.46
C PRO A 294 -9.36 -7.83 -3.67
N ARG A 295 -10.54 -7.84 -4.30
CA ARG A 295 -10.73 -8.54 -5.57
C ARG A 295 -10.19 -7.69 -6.72
N GLY A 296 -9.83 -8.31 -7.84
CA GLY A 296 -9.46 -7.60 -9.06
C GLY A 296 -7.97 -7.75 -9.37
N ARG A 297 -7.28 -6.65 -9.70
CA ARG A 297 -5.83 -6.65 -9.93
C ARG A 297 -5.23 -5.41 -9.27
N SER A 298 -3.91 -5.40 -9.15
CA SER A 298 -3.21 -4.19 -8.74
C SER A 298 -3.57 -3.03 -9.67
N THR A 299 -3.77 -1.87 -9.08
CA THR A 299 -4.12 -0.66 -9.82
C THR A 299 -2.89 -0.07 -10.52
N ASN A 300 -3.14 0.71 -11.57
CA ASN A 300 -2.14 1.47 -12.30
C ASN A 300 -2.64 2.91 -12.54
N ILE A 301 -3.26 3.48 -11.51
CA ILE A 301 -3.93 4.78 -11.50
C ILE A 301 -2.92 5.90 -11.65
N LEU A 302 -1.81 5.89 -10.91
CA LEU A 302 -0.86 7.01 -10.93
C LEU A 302 -0.20 7.17 -12.31
N ARG A 303 0.01 6.07 -13.02
CA ARG A 303 0.46 6.09 -14.41
C ARG A 303 -0.62 6.59 -15.38
N THR A 304 -1.87 6.16 -15.18
CA THR A 304 -2.95 6.42 -16.13
C THR A 304 -3.57 7.81 -15.96
N PHE A 305 -3.69 8.26 -14.71
CA PHE A 305 -4.40 9.46 -14.30
C PHE A 305 -3.56 10.43 -13.44
N GLY A 306 -2.23 10.32 -13.49
CA GLY A 306 -1.33 11.13 -12.67
C GLY A 306 -1.47 12.64 -12.92
N ASP A 307 -1.74 13.06 -14.16
CA ASP A 307 -2.02 14.47 -14.48
C ASP A 307 -3.32 14.96 -13.85
N GLN A 308 -4.38 14.14 -13.91
CA GLN A 308 -5.69 14.44 -13.34
C GLN A 308 -5.64 14.48 -11.81
N LEU A 309 -4.89 13.58 -11.18
CA LEU A 309 -4.64 13.61 -9.73
C LEU A 309 -3.88 14.86 -9.31
N ARG A 310 -2.82 15.26 -10.04
CA ARG A 310 -2.09 16.51 -9.76
C ARG A 310 -2.98 17.74 -9.91
N ALA A 311 -3.83 17.77 -10.94
CA ALA A 311 -4.80 18.86 -11.13
C ALA A 311 -5.84 18.92 -10.01
N LEU A 312 -6.35 17.76 -9.56
CA LEU A 312 -7.25 17.65 -8.42
C LEU A 312 -6.59 18.15 -7.13
N ALA A 313 -5.36 17.71 -6.84
CA ALA A 313 -4.60 18.12 -5.67
C ALA A 313 -4.36 19.63 -5.63
N ALA A 314 -4.11 20.26 -6.79
CA ALA A 314 -3.86 21.70 -6.90
C ALA A 314 -5.13 22.55 -6.83
N SER A 315 -6.25 22.08 -7.42
CA SER A 315 -7.46 22.90 -7.60
C SER A 315 -8.59 22.58 -6.61
N GLY A 316 -8.53 21.43 -5.91
CA GLY A 316 -9.59 20.99 -5.01
C GLY A 316 -10.77 20.29 -5.70
N ALA A 317 -10.77 20.20 -7.04
CA ALA A 317 -11.87 19.63 -7.81
C ALA A 317 -11.39 18.95 -9.11
N VAL A 318 -12.15 17.95 -9.57
CA VAL A 318 -11.91 17.33 -10.88
C VAL A 318 -12.54 18.20 -11.97
N SER A 319 -11.79 18.47 -13.05
CA SER A 319 -12.29 19.28 -14.16
C SER A 319 -13.43 18.57 -14.91
N ARG A 320 -14.36 19.34 -15.47
CA ARG A 320 -15.45 18.80 -16.30
C ARG A 320 -14.91 18.07 -17.53
N ASP A 321 -13.81 18.55 -18.10
CA ASP A 321 -13.17 17.91 -19.24
C ASP A 321 -12.58 16.56 -18.87
N ALA A 322 -11.90 16.45 -17.73
CA ALA A 322 -11.37 15.17 -17.24
C ALA A 322 -12.50 14.15 -16.99
N LEU A 323 -13.59 14.59 -16.35
CA LEU A 323 -14.79 13.76 -16.15
C LEU A 323 -15.39 13.28 -17.47
N ALA A 324 -15.49 14.17 -18.48
CA ALA A 324 -16.15 13.87 -19.74
C ALA A 324 -15.30 13.07 -20.74
N ARG A 325 -13.98 13.24 -20.74
CA ARG A 325 -13.11 12.77 -21.82
C ARG A 325 -12.10 11.69 -21.41
N GLU A 326 -11.76 11.62 -20.13
CA GLU A 326 -10.63 10.84 -19.64
C GLU A 326 -11.08 9.78 -18.64
N LEU A 327 -11.66 10.19 -17.51
CA LEU A 327 -11.93 9.32 -16.37
C LEU A 327 -13.01 8.26 -16.65
N GLY A 328 -13.97 8.55 -17.54
CA GLY A 328 -14.98 7.58 -17.98
C GLY A 328 -14.67 6.92 -19.33
N ASN A 329 -13.58 7.28 -19.99
CA ASN A 329 -13.27 6.84 -21.34
C ASN A 329 -12.36 5.62 -21.33
N LEU A 330 -12.93 4.45 -21.62
CA LEU A 330 -12.20 3.18 -21.66
C LEU A 330 -11.02 3.22 -22.62
N THR A 331 -11.16 3.82 -23.80
CA THR A 331 -10.06 3.92 -24.78
C THR A 331 -8.89 4.72 -24.22
N TYR A 332 -9.18 5.87 -23.59
CA TYR A 332 -8.16 6.69 -22.92
C TYR A 332 -7.41 5.88 -21.87
N ILE A 333 -8.14 5.16 -21.02
CA ILE A 333 -7.59 4.32 -19.94
C ILE A 333 -6.67 3.24 -20.51
N GLU A 334 -7.11 2.55 -21.56
CA GLU A 334 -6.37 1.43 -22.15
C GLU A 334 -5.10 1.87 -22.89
N GLU A 335 -5.09 3.07 -23.47
CA GLU A 335 -3.92 3.65 -24.14
C GLU A 335 -2.88 4.08 -23.10
N HIS A 336 -3.29 4.87 -22.10
CA HIS A 336 -2.39 5.48 -21.11
C HIS A 336 -1.90 4.49 -20.04
N SER A 337 -2.59 3.36 -19.86
CA SER A 337 -2.10 2.27 -18.99
C SER A 337 -0.90 1.52 -19.57
N THR A 338 -0.63 1.62 -20.89
CA THR A 338 0.38 0.79 -21.59
C THR A 338 1.62 1.53 -22.08
N SER A 339 1.60 2.86 -22.15
CA SER A 339 2.75 3.67 -22.59
C SER A 339 3.91 3.58 -21.59
N GLY A 340 4.73 2.53 -21.75
CA GLY A 340 6.08 2.47 -21.19
C GLY A 340 7.05 3.07 -22.19
N GLY A 341 7.72 4.15 -21.82
CA GLY A 341 8.85 4.71 -22.56
C GLY A 341 8.77 6.22 -22.73
N THR A 342 9.72 6.91 -22.11
CA THR A 342 10.05 8.34 -22.27
C THR A 342 8.98 9.35 -21.86
N ALA A 343 8.85 9.59 -20.55
CA ALA A 343 8.69 10.97 -20.11
C ALA A 343 9.97 11.71 -20.53
N THR A 344 9.99 12.32 -21.71
CA THR A 344 10.94 13.41 -21.96
C THR A 344 10.62 14.48 -20.93
N ALA A 345 11.47 14.60 -19.92
CA ALA A 345 11.52 15.76 -19.06
C ALA A 345 11.74 16.98 -19.97
N ALA A 346 10.66 17.70 -20.29
CA ALA A 346 10.80 19.04 -20.80
C ALA A 346 11.46 19.87 -19.69
N PRO A 347 12.50 20.67 -19.99
CA PRO A 347 13.16 21.46 -18.98
C PRO A 347 12.20 22.59 -18.57
N VAL A 348 11.51 22.41 -17.46
CA VAL A 348 10.86 23.53 -16.79
C VAL A 348 11.96 24.23 -16.00
N SER A 349 12.35 25.41 -16.48
CA SER A 349 13.27 26.30 -15.79
C SER A 349 12.79 26.51 -14.35
N VAL A 350 13.49 25.90 -13.41
CA VAL A 350 13.26 26.07 -11.97
C VAL A 350 13.68 27.49 -11.60
N ALA A 351 12.73 28.42 -11.67
CA ALA A 351 12.79 29.59 -10.80
C ALA A 351 12.68 29.07 -9.37
N ARG A 352 13.77 29.23 -8.61
CA ARG A 352 13.94 28.85 -7.22
C ARG A 352 12.66 29.09 -6.39
N VAL A 353 11.93 28.02 -6.08
CA VAL A 353 11.10 27.95 -4.88
C VAL A 353 11.72 26.87 -4.01
N VAL A 354 12.74 27.29 -3.26
CA VAL A 354 13.29 26.53 -2.15
C VAL A 354 12.26 26.60 -1.03
N GLY A 355 11.71 25.46 -0.61
CA GLY A 355 10.94 25.39 0.63
C GLY A 355 9.95 24.23 0.73
N LEU A 356 10.23 23.29 1.63
CA LEU A 356 9.31 22.42 2.39
C LEU A 356 8.80 21.07 1.85
N ALA A 357 8.91 20.70 0.57
CA ALA A 357 8.33 19.41 0.13
C ALA A 357 9.16 18.15 0.47
N VAL A 358 10.48 18.27 0.66
CA VAL A 358 11.39 17.11 0.83
C VAL A 358 11.40 16.55 2.26
N VAL A 359 10.86 17.27 3.24
CA VAL A 359 10.94 16.88 4.66
C VAL A 359 9.76 15.98 5.11
N LEU A 360 8.65 15.95 4.37
CA LEU A 360 7.45 15.19 4.77
C LEU A 360 7.48 13.71 4.38
N GLY A 361 8.13 13.31 3.28
CA GLY A 361 8.32 11.90 2.92
C GLY A 361 9.24 11.16 3.91
N LEU A 362 10.25 11.86 4.43
CA LEU A 362 11.13 11.34 5.49
C LEU A 362 10.42 11.15 6.84
N LEU A 363 9.29 11.82 7.09
CA LEU A 363 8.54 11.69 8.34
C LEU A 363 7.59 10.48 8.37
N LEU A 364 7.24 9.90 7.21
CA LEU A 364 6.54 8.62 7.15
C LEU A 364 7.50 7.43 7.31
N LEU A 365 8.79 7.62 7.00
CA LEU A 365 9.86 6.61 7.08
C LEU A 365 10.66 6.63 8.40
N THR A 366 10.27 7.46 9.38
CA THR A 366 10.84 7.36 10.72
C THR A 366 9.99 6.45 11.61
N TRP A 367 10.66 5.41 12.10
CA TRP A 367 10.22 4.29 12.97
C TRP A 367 9.74 3.04 12.24
#